data_AF-A0A9D6QIJ8-F1
#
_entry.id   AF-A0A9D6QIJ8-F1
#
_cell.length_a   1.000
_cell.length_b   1.000
_cell.length_c   1.000
_cell.angle_alpha   90.00
_cell.angle_beta   90.00
_cell.angle_gamma   90.00
#
_symmetry.space_group_name_H-M   'P 1'
#
loop_
_entity.id
_entity.type
_entity.pdbx_description
1 polymer ?
#
loop_
_entity_poly.entity_id
_entity_poly.type
_entity_poly.pdbx_seq_one_letter_code
_entity_poly.pdbx_strand_id
1 'polypeptide(L)'
;MRLGVDFGGTKIEAALLDSNGEIRVRQRVPNPGNYDAAVRILGTGCGGGVVVDGRTIEGANAIGGEWGHTPLPWARADEVSVRDWCGRWNCLEQWVSGSGLRRWSGIGGRDLDAGVKAGDAHARVVLDQLADRLARSLAVVMDILDPDAIVFGGGLSNIDALYPSVRGKLIAHVFSDVIRTNVVKNKHGDSSGVRGAAWLFTPEEAQ
;
A
#
# COMPACT_ATOMS: atom_id res chain seq x y z
N MET A 1 18.86 5.60 9.52
CA MET A 1 17.58 6.17 9.06
C MET A 1 16.67 4.98 8.85
N ARG A 2 15.55 4.90 9.57
CA ARG A 2 14.58 3.83 9.33
C ARG A 2 13.36 4.33 8.63
N LEU A 3 13.11 3.79 7.45
CA LEU A 3 12.03 4.25 6.61
C LEU A 3 11.04 3.12 6.30
N GLY A 4 9.81 3.33 6.77
CA GLY A 4 8.67 2.48 6.50
C GLY A 4 7.70 3.19 5.57
N VAL A 5 7.26 2.52 4.50
CA VAL A 5 6.14 3.00 3.67
C VAL A 5 4.95 2.08 3.83
N ASP A 6 3.81 2.62 4.21
CA ASP A 6 2.55 1.88 4.21
C ASP A 6 1.77 2.11 2.93
N PHE A 7 1.11 1.06 2.47
CA PHE A 7 0.20 1.05 1.35
C PHE A 7 -1.12 0.39 1.74
N GLY A 8 -2.12 1.20 2.09
CA GLY A 8 -3.42 0.72 2.54
C GLY A 8 -4.43 1.85 2.73
N GLY A 9 -5.71 1.55 2.51
CA GLY A 9 -6.82 2.50 2.65
C GLY A 9 -7.79 2.09 3.75
N THR A 10 -8.14 3.05 4.64
CA THR A 10 -9.52 3.39 5.07
C THR A 10 -9.57 4.33 6.28
N LYS A 11 -8.51 4.45 7.11
CA LYS A 11 -8.50 5.34 8.30
C LYS A 11 -7.09 5.83 8.66
N ILE A 12 -6.95 7.11 8.99
CA ILE A 12 -5.79 7.66 9.70
C ILE A 12 -6.09 7.57 11.19
N GLU A 13 -5.32 6.78 11.91
CA GLU A 13 -5.36 6.72 13.35
C GLU A 13 -3.89 6.90 13.78
N ALA A 14 -3.60 7.65 14.84
CA ALA A 14 -2.25 7.80 15.40
C ALA A 14 -2.24 7.32 16.85
N ALA A 15 -1.27 6.52 17.26
CA ALA A 15 -1.14 6.11 18.65
C ALA A 15 0.35 6.05 19.04
N LEU A 16 0.67 6.60 20.20
CA LEU A 16 1.99 6.52 20.82
C LEU A 16 2.02 5.28 21.70
N LEU A 17 2.94 4.37 21.44
CA LEU A 17 3.20 3.19 22.25
C LEU A 17 4.44 3.43 23.13
N ASP A 18 4.54 2.75 24.26
CA ASP A 18 5.81 2.65 25.00
C ASP A 18 6.69 1.49 24.50
N SER A 19 7.83 1.30 25.15
CA SER A 19 8.81 0.23 24.86
C SER A 19 8.28 -1.19 25.09
N ASN A 20 7.14 -1.36 25.77
CA ASN A 20 6.49 -2.65 25.96
C ASN A 20 5.35 -2.88 24.95
N GLY A 21 5.12 -1.95 24.02
CA GLY A 21 4.02 -1.99 23.06
C GLY A 21 2.67 -1.60 23.65
N GLU A 22 2.63 -0.96 24.83
CA GLU A 22 1.39 -0.47 25.43
C GLU A 22 1.00 0.91 24.89
N ILE A 23 -0.29 1.12 24.61
CA ILE A 23 -0.81 2.39 24.09
C ILE A 23 -0.81 3.46 25.18
N ARG A 24 0.08 4.45 25.01
CA ARG A 24 0.21 5.63 25.87
C ARG A 24 -0.64 6.80 25.40
N VAL A 25 -0.77 7.01 24.09
CA VAL A 25 -1.65 8.05 23.52
C VAL A 25 -2.38 7.47 22.33
N ARG A 26 -3.67 7.76 22.18
CA ARG A 26 -4.46 7.37 21.01
C ARG A 26 -5.19 8.60 20.49
N GLN A 27 -4.86 9.03 19.28
CA GLN A 27 -5.58 10.07 18.56
C GLN A 27 -6.30 9.46 17.37
N ARG A 28 -7.62 9.54 17.40
CA ARG A 28 -8.51 9.17 16.31
C ARG A 28 -9.18 10.44 15.84
N VAL A 29 -8.88 10.87 14.62
CA VAL A 29 -9.57 12.01 14.01
C VAL A 29 -10.70 11.45 13.13
N PRO A 30 -11.96 11.87 13.34
CA PRO A 30 -13.02 11.56 12.39
C PRO A 30 -12.67 12.13 11.02
N ASN A 31 -13.03 11.42 9.94
CA ASN A 31 -13.02 12.01 8.60
C ASN A 31 -13.88 13.29 8.63
N PRO A 32 -13.40 14.46 8.15
CA PRO A 32 -14.11 15.74 8.22
C PRO A 32 -15.44 15.83 7.43
N GLY A 33 -16.00 14.72 6.95
CA GLY A 33 -17.26 14.68 6.19
C GLY A 33 -18.17 13.49 6.52
N ASN A 34 -19.37 13.48 5.93
CA ASN A 34 -20.43 12.51 6.22
C ASN A 34 -19.95 11.06 6.04
N TYR A 35 -20.41 10.16 6.92
CA TYR A 35 -19.96 8.76 7.00
C TYR A 35 -20.14 7.98 5.69
N ASP A 36 -21.18 8.25 4.91
CA ASP A 36 -21.46 7.56 3.64
C ASP A 36 -20.62 8.09 2.46
N ALA A 37 -20.23 9.37 2.50
CA ALA A 37 -19.27 9.97 1.58
C ALA A 37 -17.84 9.57 1.95
N ALA A 38 -17.55 9.48 3.25
CA ALA A 38 -16.31 8.96 3.81
C ALA A 38 -16.08 7.49 3.43
N VAL A 39 -17.11 6.64 3.44
CA VAL A 39 -17.01 5.24 3.00
C VAL A 39 -16.84 5.13 1.47
N ARG A 40 -17.35 6.08 0.68
CA ARG A 40 -17.08 6.15 -0.76
C ARG A 40 -15.68 6.68 -1.10
N ILE A 41 -15.13 7.58 -0.28
CA ILE A 41 -13.80 8.21 -0.47
C ILE A 41 -12.67 7.41 0.21
N LEU A 42 -12.94 6.73 1.34
CA LEU A 42 -11.94 6.07 2.20
C LEU A 42 -12.30 4.61 2.48
N GLY A 43 -12.69 3.86 1.45
CA GLY A 43 -13.12 2.45 1.59
C GLY A 43 -12.28 1.43 0.84
N THR A 44 -11.77 1.82 -0.33
CA THR A 44 -11.30 0.88 -1.35
C THR A 44 -10.10 1.39 -2.15
N GLY A 45 -9.63 2.61 -1.83
CA GLY A 45 -8.59 3.34 -2.54
C GLY A 45 -7.17 2.89 -2.20
N CYS A 46 -6.20 3.59 -2.78
CA CYS A 46 -4.77 3.31 -2.64
C CYS A 46 -4.10 4.45 -1.88
N GLY A 47 -4.18 4.44 -0.55
CA GLY A 47 -3.50 5.42 0.31
C GLY A 47 -2.14 4.92 0.78
N GLY A 48 -1.37 5.79 1.42
CA GLY A 48 -0.15 5.39 2.07
C GLY A 48 0.40 6.41 3.07
N GLY A 49 1.57 6.10 3.61
CA GLY A 49 2.27 6.97 4.54
C GLY A 49 3.75 6.65 4.60
N VAL A 50 4.57 7.67 4.83
CA VAL A 50 6.03 7.54 4.96
C VAL A 50 6.38 7.80 6.41
N VAL A 51 7.15 6.91 7.02
CA VAL A 51 7.57 7.02 8.42
C VAL A 51 9.08 6.98 8.49
N VAL A 52 9.69 8.05 9.00
CA VAL A 52 11.14 8.15 9.25
C VAL A 52 11.38 8.19 10.75
N ASP A 53 12.21 7.29 11.26
CA ASP A 53 12.61 7.24 12.68
C ASP A 53 11.41 7.31 13.65
N GLY A 54 10.37 6.53 13.33
CA GLY A 54 9.13 6.43 14.11
C GLY A 54 8.17 7.62 13.98
N ARG A 55 8.46 8.58 13.09
CA ARG A 55 7.62 9.77 12.87
C ARG A 55 7.06 9.80 11.46
N THR A 56 5.75 10.02 11.35
CA THR A 56 5.10 10.18 10.04
C THR A 56 5.57 11.47 9.37
N ILE A 57 5.86 11.38 8.08
CA ILE A 57 6.14 12.54 7.23
C ILE A 57 4.82 13.06 6.66
N GLU A 58 4.28 14.12 7.26
CA GLU A 58 3.06 14.77 6.76
C GLU A 58 3.32 15.61 5.50
N GLY A 59 4.50 16.22 5.42
CA GLY A 59 4.89 17.15 4.37
C GLY A 59 4.23 18.53 4.51
N ALA A 60 4.77 19.54 3.79
CA ALA A 60 4.34 20.93 3.92
C ALA A 60 2.86 21.19 3.58
N ASN A 61 2.27 20.31 2.76
CA ASN A 61 0.87 20.41 2.32
C ASN A 61 -0.02 19.31 2.92
N ALA A 62 0.46 18.55 3.91
CA ALA A 62 -0.26 17.42 4.51
C ALA A 62 -0.68 16.32 3.49
N ILE A 63 0.16 16.07 2.49
CA ILE A 63 -0.05 15.03 1.44
C ILE A 63 1.11 14.03 1.38
N GLY A 64 1.96 13.99 2.40
CA GLY A 64 3.07 13.05 2.48
C GLY A 64 2.57 11.61 2.44
N GLY A 65 3.02 10.83 1.46
CA GLY A 65 2.61 9.44 1.28
C GLY A 65 1.38 9.23 0.37
N GLU A 66 0.82 10.28 -0.24
CA GLU A 66 -0.29 10.18 -1.22
C GLU A 66 0.14 9.62 -2.59
N TRP A 67 0.89 8.52 -2.58
CA TRP A 67 1.44 7.84 -3.75
C TRP A 67 0.35 7.33 -4.70
N GLY A 68 -0.84 6.98 -4.20
CA GLY A 68 -1.97 6.48 -4.98
C GLY A 68 -2.45 7.44 -6.07
N HIS A 69 -2.17 8.73 -5.90
CA HIS A 69 -2.52 9.78 -6.86
C HIS A 69 -1.37 10.14 -7.82
N THR A 70 -0.30 9.35 -7.82
CA THR A 70 0.73 9.36 -8.89
C THR A 70 0.28 8.49 -10.07
N PRO A 71 0.71 8.77 -11.30
CA PRO A 71 0.33 7.97 -12.46
C PRO A 71 1.00 6.59 -12.45
N LEU A 72 0.33 5.57 -12.99
CA LEU A 72 0.89 4.23 -13.19
C LEU A 72 2.18 4.27 -14.00
N PRO A 73 3.35 3.89 -13.43
CA PRO A 73 4.61 3.90 -14.14
C PRO A 73 4.64 2.88 -15.27
N TRP A 74 5.24 3.25 -16.41
CA TRP A 74 5.41 2.38 -17.59
C TRP A 74 4.13 1.63 -17.97
N ALA A 75 3.00 2.34 -17.99
CA ALA A 75 1.71 1.77 -18.37
C ALA A 75 1.79 1.07 -19.74
N ARG A 76 1.27 -0.14 -19.81
CA ARG A 76 1.23 -0.95 -21.03
C ARG A 76 0.08 -0.50 -21.94
N ALA A 77 0.14 -0.88 -23.21
CA ALA A 77 -0.86 -0.49 -24.20
C ALA A 77 -2.28 -1.01 -23.87
N ASP A 78 -2.39 -2.13 -23.16
CA ASP A 78 -3.65 -2.70 -22.67
C ASP A 78 -4.15 -2.05 -21.36
N GLU A 79 -3.34 -1.21 -20.71
CA GLU A 79 -3.70 -0.46 -19.51
C GLU A 79 -4.29 0.90 -19.92
N VAL A 80 -5.56 0.85 -20.34
CA VAL A 80 -6.29 2.01 -20.88
C VAL A 80 -6.30 3.21 -19.94
N SER A 81 -6.15 4.42 -20.49
CA SER A 81 -6.14 5.62 -19.67
C SER A 81 -7.48 5.86 -18.97
N VAL A 82 -7.45 5.97 -17.64
CA VAL A 82 -8.62 6.13 -16.76
C VAL A 82 -8.50 7.42 -15.95
N ARG A 83 -9.59 8.17 -15.86
CA ARG A 83 -9.62 9.38 -15.03
C ARG A 83 -9.94 9.01 -13.58
N ASP A 84 -9.15 9.57 -12.67
CA ASP A 84 -9.36 9.44 -11.24
C ASP A 84 -10.28 10.55 -10.72
N TRP A 85 -10.86 10.34 -9.53
CA TRP A 85 -11.72 11.34 -8.88
C TRP A 85 -10.95 12.61 -8.52
N CYS A 86 -9.64 12.51 -8.30
CA CYS A 86 -8.77 13.68 -8.09
C CYS A 86 -8.60 14.54 -9.36
N GLY A 87 -9.19 14.13 -10.49
CA GLY A 87 -9.21 14.85 -11.77
C GLY A 87 -8.05 14.53 -12.70
N ARG A 88 -7.02 13.83 -12.20
CA ARG A 88 -5.83 13.38 -12.96
C ARG A 88 -6.09 12.07 -13.69
N TRP A 89 -5.17 11.73 -14.59
CA TRP A 89 -5.22 10.50 -15.37
C TRP A 89 -4.29 9.46 -14.78
N ASN A 90 -4.73 8.20 -14.82
CA ASN A 90 -3.95 7.01 -14.50
C ASN A 90 -3.40 6.94 -13.08
N CYS A 91 -4.08 7.57 -12.12
CA CYS A 91 -3.71 7.40 -10.72
C CYS A 91 -3.67 5.92 -10.34
N LEU A 92 -2.62 5.52 -9.62
CA LEU A 92 -2.41 4.16 -9.13
C LEU A 92 -3.64 3.58 -8.43
N GLU A 93 -4.39 4.40 -7.72
CA GLU A 93 -5.65 4.02 -7.09
C GLU A 93 -6.62 3.30 -8.04
N GLN A 94 -6.67 3.69 -9.31
CA GLN A 94 -7.57 3.06 -10.28
C GLN A 94 -7.13 1.64 -10.66
N TRP A 95 -5.91 1.23 -10.31
CA TRP A 95 -5.28 -0.01 -10.76
C TRP A 95 -4.95 -0.97 -9.63
N VAL A 96 -4.30 -0.49 -8.57
CA VAL A 96 -3.71 -1.33 -7.52
C VAL A 96 -4.57 -1.41 -6.25
N SER A 97 -5.68 -0.68 -6.22
CA SER A 97 -6.61 -0.69 -5.10
C SER A 97 -7.59 -1.87 -5.19
N GLY A 98 -8.31 -2.15 -4.10
CA GLY A 98 -9.31 -3.23 -4.10
C GLY A 98 -10.47 -2.98 -5.08
N SER A 99 -10.87 -1.71 -5.25
CA SER A 99 -11.89 -1.34 -6.25
C SER A 99 -11.33 -1.37 -7.67
N GLY A 100 -10.08 -0.94 -7.87
CA GLY A 100 -9.37 -1.07 -9.14
C GLY A 100 -9.27 -2.53 -9.58
N LEU A 101 -8.81 -3.41 -8.69
CA LEU A 101 -8.77 -4.85 -8.93
C LEU A 101 -10.13 -5.38 -9.40
N ARG A 102 -11.21 -5.11 -8.65
CA ARG A 102 -12.55 -5.58 -9.00
C ARG A 102 -13.02 -5.02 -10.35
N ARG A 103 -12.74 -3.76 -10.64
CA ARG A 103 -13.13 -3.11 -11.90
C ARG A 103 -12.52 -3.80 -13.12
N TRP A 104 -11.23 -4.11 -13.05
CA TRP A 104 -10.48 -4.61 -14.21
C TRP A 104 -10.48 -6.14 -14.34
N SER A 105 -10.66 -6.86 -13.23
CA SER A 105 -10.63 -8.33 -13.22
C SER A 105 -11.99 -9.00 -12.97
N GLY A 106 -13.00 -8.24 -12.51
CA GLY A 106 -14.30 -8.77 -12.10
C GLY A 106 -14.30 -9.46 -10.73
N ILE A 107 -13.15 -9.70 -10.09
CA ILE A 107 -13.04 -10.41 -8.80
C ILE A 107 -12.49 -9.51 -7.70
N GLY A 108 -12.91 -9.77 -6.45
CA GLY A 108 -12.37 -9.05 -5.27
C GLY A 108 -11.12 -9.72 -4.71
N GLY A 109 -10.42 -9.03 -3.80
CA GLY A 109 -9.21 -9.58 -3.17
C GLY A 109 -9.40 -10.93 -2.46
N ARG A 110 -10.56 -11.14 -1.81
CA ARG A 110 -10.89 -12.43 -1.18
C ARG A 110 -11.08 -13.55 -2.21
N ASP A 111 -11.77 -13.25 -3.30
CA ASP A 111 -12.04 -14.22 -4.38
C ASP A 111 -10.74 -14.55 -5.13
N LEU A 112 -9.87 -13.54 -5.31
CA LEU A 112 -8.53 -13.69 -5.87
C LEU A 112 -7.67 -14.62 -5.00
N ASP A 113 -7.60 -14.39 -3.69
CA ASP A 113 -6.83 -15.25 -2.77
C ASP A 113 -7.33 -16.70 -2.80
N ALA A 114 -8.65 -16.89 -2.72
CA ALA A 114 -9.26 -18.22 -2.80
C ALA A 114 -8.98 -18.91 -4.15
N GLY A 115 -9.10 -18.17 -5.26
CA GLY A 115 -8.84 -18.69 -6.61
C GLY A 115 -7.38 -19.09 -6.81
N VAL A 116 -6.43 -18.28 -6.35
CA VAL A 116 -4.99 -18.61 -6.41
C VAL A 116 -4.69 -19.88 -5.61
N LYS A 117 -5.25 -20.01 -4.40
CA LYS A 117 -5.11 -21.21 -3.55
C LYS A 117 -5.72 -22.45 -4.18
N ALA A 118 -6.83 -22.30 -4.91
CA ALA A 118 -7.48 -23.36 -5.68
C ALA A 118 -6.78 -23.67 -7.01
N GLY A 119 -5.78 -22.87 -7.42
CA GLY A 119 -5.06 -23.03 -8.67
C GLY A 119 -5.82 -22.56 -9.91
N ASP A 120 -6.81 -21.69 -9.74
CA ASP A 120 -7.59 -21.09 -10.82
C ASP A 120 -6.71 -20.28 -11.78
N ALA A 121 -6.85 -20.53 -13.09
CA ALA A 121 -6.01 -19.91 -14.10
C ALA A 121 -6.25 -18.41 -14.23
N HIS A 122 -7.51 -17.97 -14.14
CA HIS A 122 -7.86 -16.55 -14.21
C HIS A 122 -7.32 -15.79 -12.99
N ALA A 123 -7.49 -16.32 -11.79
CA ALA A 123 -6.97 -15.75 -10.55
C ALA A 123 -5.43 -15.59 -10.59
N ARG A 124 -4.70 -16.57 -11.17
CA ARG A 124 -3.24 -16.46 -11.35
C ARG A 124 -2.85 -15.33 -12.30
N VAL A 125 -3.56 -15.16 -13.42
CA VAL A 125 -3.33 -14.04 -14.35
C VAL A 125 -3.60 -12.70 -13.67
N VAL A 126 -4.70 -12.60 -12.92
CA VAL A 126 -5.06 -11.39 -12.18
C VAL A 126 -4.04 -11.05 -11.10
N LEU A 127 -3.54 -12.05 -10.36
CA LEU A 127 -2.47 -11.87 -9.38
C LEU A 127 -1.19 -11.34 -10.05
N ASP A 128 -0.80 -11.93 -11.19
CA ASP A 128 0.40 -11.52 -11.92
C ASP A 128 0.31 -10.06 -12.38
N GLN A 129 -0.84 -9.65 -12.94
CA GLN A 129 -1.09 -8.27 -13.35
C GLN A 129 -1.10 -7.28 -12.19
N LEU A 130 -1.74 -7.65 -11.06
CA LEU A 130 -1.73 -6.82 -9.85
C LEU A 130 -0.31 -6.66 -9.30
N ALA A 131 0.45 -7.77 -9.24
CA ALA A 131 1.83 -7.78 -8.75
C ALA A 131 2.76 -6.96 -9.65
N ASP A 132 2.59 -7.01 -10.97
CA ASP A 132 3.34 -6.23 -11.95
C ASP A 132 3.12 -4.72 -11.76
N ARG A 133 1.86 -4.30 -11.65
CA ARG A 133 1.50 -2.89 -11.42
C ARG A 133 2.07 -2.40 -10.09
N LEU A 134 1.92 -3.20 -9.03
CA LEU A 134 2.52 -2.88 -7.73
C LEU A 134 4.04 -2.78 -7.84
N ALA A 135 4.73 -3.74 -8.47
CA ALA A 135 6.18 -3.73 -8.58
C ALA A 135 6.70 -2.49 -9.31
N ARG A 136 6.10 -2.10 -10.45
CA ARG A 136 6.43 -0.86 -11.16
C ARG A 136 6.25 0.38 -10.29
N SER A 137 5.17 0.40 -9.52
CA SER A 137 4.82 1.54 -8.66
C SER A 137 5.75 1.66 -7.45
N LEU A 138 6.04 0.54 -6.80
CA LEU A 138 6.91 0.46 -5.65
C LEU A 138 8.37 0.71 -6.01
N ALA A 139 8.81 0.33 -7.21
CA ALA A 139 10.14 0.68 -7.71
C ALA A 139 10.37 2.19 -7.71
N VAL A 140 9.40 2.98 -8.20
CA VAL A 140 9.49 4.45 -8.15
C VAL A 140 9.58 4.96 -6.71
N VAL A 141 8.82 4.37 -5.79
CA VAL A 141 8.92 4.73 -4.37
C VAL A 141 10.29 4.38 -3.80
N MET A 142 10.81 3.19 -4.10
CA MET A 142 12.12 2.73 -3.66
C MET A 142 13.25 3.59 -4.23
N ASP A 143 13.19 3.99 -5.49
CA ASP A 143 14.21 4.83 -6.12
C ASP A 143 14.27 6.24 -5.52
N ILE A 144 13.16 6.73 -4.96
CA ILE A 144 13.08 8.05 -4.32
C ILE A 144 13.40 7.99 -2.84
N LEU A 145 12.90 6.98 -2.14
CA LEU A 145 12.89 6.91 -0.68
C LEU A 145 13.91 5.90 -0.11
N ASP A 146 14.22 4.85 -0.86
CA ASP A 146 15.04 3.70 -0.45
C ASP A 146 14.69 3.16 0.95
N PRO A 147 13.45 2.68 1.16
CA PRO A 147 12.98 2.31 2.48
C PRO A 147 13.54 0.96 2.95
N ASP A 148 13.73 0.80 4.26
CA ASP A 148 14.06 -0.50 4.86
C ASP A 148 12.89 -1.48 4.73
N ALA A 149 11.66 -0.96 4.83
CA ALA A 149 10.45 -1.77 4.74
C ALA A 149 9.31 -1.06 3.99
N ILE A 150 8.58 -1.87 3.25
CA ILE A 150 7.30 -1.55 2.64
C ILE A 150 6.26 -2.45 3.29
N VAL A 151 5.26 -1.85 3.91
CA VAL A 151 4.17 -2.55 4.59
C VAL A 151 2.91 -2.45 3.76
N PHE A 152 2.31 -3.59 3.44
CA PHE A 152 0.99 -3.61 2.81
C PHE A 152 -0.08 -3.64 3.90
N GLY A 153 -0.99 -2.67 3.82
CA GLY A 153 -2.25 -2.62 4.55
C GLY A 153 -3.45 -2.83 3.62
N GLY A 154 -4.66 -2.68 4.17
CA GLY A 154 -5.91 -2.87 3.44
C GLY A 154 -6.22 -4.33 3.10
N GLY A 155 -7.40 -4.56 2.51
CA GLY A 155 -7.88 -5.92 2.26
C GLY A 155 -7.03 -6.75 1.28
N LEU A 156 -6.26 -6.11 0.40
CA LEU A 156 -5.36 -6.81 -0.53
C LEU A 156 -4.10 -7.35 0.16
N SER A 157 -3.72 -6.83 1.33
CA SER A 157 -2.59 -7.37 2.11
C SER A 157 -2.84 -8.79 2.61
N ASN A 158 -4.10 -9.26 2.56
CA ASN A 158 -4.49 -10.60 2.94
C ASN A 158 -4.22 -11.67 1.88
N ILE A 159 -3.70 -11.29 0.71
CA ILE A 159 -3.35 -12.22 -0.37
C ILE A 159 -1.90 -12.66 -0.18
N ASP A 160 -1.67 -13.83 0.40
CA ASP A 160 -0.32 -14.28 0.77
C ASP A 160 0.60 -14.45 -0.45
N ALA A 161 0.03 -14.85 -1.59
CA ALA A 161 0.78 -15.02 -2.85
C ALA A 161 1.23 -13.68 -3.48
N LEU A 162 0.71 -12.53 -3.01
CA LEU A 162 1.06 -11.22 -3.53
C LEU A 162 2.51 -10.84 -3.23
N TYR A 163 2.98 -11.14 -2.01
CA TYR A 163 4.32 -10.76 -1.54
C TYR A 163 5.45 -11.36 -2.41
N PRO A 164 5.54 -12.70 -2.60
CA PRO A 164 6.57 -13.26 -3.47
C PRO A 164 6.41 -12.82 -4.93
N SER A 165 5.17 -12.63 -5.41
CA SER A 165 4.90 -12.19 -6.78
C SER A 165 5.40 -10.76 -7.05
N VAL A 166 5.15 -9.83 -6.13
CA VAL A 166 5.67 -8.46 -6.20
C VAL A 166 7.18 -8.47 -6.10
N ARG A 167 7.76 -9.15 -5.10
CA ARG A 167 9.21 -9.21 -4.90
C ARG A 167 9.95 -9.76 -6.12
N GLY A 168 9.41 -10.81 -6.76
CA GLY A 168 10.00 -11.38 -7.96
C GLY A 168 10.02 -10.45 -9.17
N LYS A 169 9.19 -9.40 -9.17
CA LYS A 169 9.10 -8.42 -10.27
C LYS A 169 9.81 -7.10 -9.97
N LEU A 170 10.03 -6.75 -8.69
CA LEU A 170 10.65 -5.47 -8.31
C LEU A 170 12.02 -5.24 -8.95
N ILE A 171 12.85 -6.29 -9.03
CA ILE A 171 14.24 -6.17 -9.53
C ILE A 171 14.32 -5.71 -10.98
N ALA A 172 13.26 -5.93 -11.77
CA ALA A 172 13.20 -5.48 -13.16
C ALA A 172 12.89 -3.99 -13.31
N HIS A 173 12.53 -3.31 -12.22
CA HIS A 173 12.00 -1.94 -12.25
C HIS A 173 12.74 -0.96 -11.33
N VAL A 174 13.28 -1.44 -10.21
CA VAL A 174 14.10 -0.60 -9.31
C VAL A 174 15.46 -0.28 -9.95
N PHE A 175 16.04 0.86 -9.63
CA PHE A 175 17.35 1.28 -10.11
C PHE A 175 18.51 0.34 -9.67
N SER A 176 18.34 -0.38 -8.56
CA SER A 176 19.37 -1.21 -7.93
C SER A 176 19.38 -2.66 -8.42
N ASP A 177 20.56 -3.26 -8.53
CA ASP A 177 20.75 -4.70 -8.78
C ASP A 177 20.51 -5.57 -7.53
N VAL A 178 20.29 -4.94 -6.37
CA VAL A 178 20.03 -5.63 -5.09
C VAL A 178 18.87 -4.97 -4.35
N ILE A 179 17.90 -5.78 -3.93
CA ILE A 179 16.77 -5.32 -3.12
C ILE A 179 16.96 -5.79 -1.67
N ARG A 180 17.25 -4.85 -0.78
CA ARG A 180 17.28 -5.07 0.68
C ARG A 180 15.95 -4.75 1.35
N THR A 181 15.16 -3.84 0.76
CA THR A 181 13.84 -3.45 1.25
C THR A 181 12.95 -4.66 1.48
N ASN A 182 12.34 -4.71 2.67
CA ASN A 182 11.42 -5.77 3.05
C ASN A 182 9.98 -5.41 2.69
N VAL A 183 9.38 -6.15 1.75
CA VAL A 183 7.93 -6.07 1.50
C VAL A 183 7.21 -7.03 2.44
N VAL A 184 6.38 -6.52 3.34
CA VAL A 184 5.78 -7.28 4.45
C VAL A 184 4.31 -6.94 4.67
N LYS A 185 3.58 -7.85 5.31
CA LYS A 185 2.19 -7.66 5.73
C LYS A 185 2.12 -6.82 7.01
N ASN A 186 1.09 -5.99 7.12
CA ASN A 186 0.73 -5.30 8.37
C ASN A 186 0.44 -6.30 9.52
N LYS A 187 0.79 -5.95 10.77
CA LYS A 187 0.54 -6.80 11.96
C LYS A 187 -0.75 -6.46 12.73
N HIS A 188 -1.33 -5.27 12.54
CA HIS A 188 -2.41 -4.75 13.40
C HIS A 188 -3.77 -4.61 12.68
N GLY A 189 -4.00 -5.41 11.63
CA GLY A 189 -5.27 -5.49 10.90
C GLY A 189 -5.44 -4.46 9.79
N ASP A 190 -6.40 -4.73 8.90
CA ASP A 190 -6.57 -4.15 7.55
C ASP A 190 -6.65 -2.60 7.50
N SER A 191 -6.92 -1.92 8.62
CA SER A 191 -7.10 -0.46 8.69
C SER A 191 -5.95 0.31 9.37
N SER A 192 -4.81 -0.34 9.64
CA SER A 192 -3.74 0.21 10.50
C SER A 192 -2.41 0.47 9.78
N GLY A 193 -2.38 0.40 8.46
CA GLY A 193 -1.15 0.25 7.69
C GLY A 193 0.00 1.22 8.07
N VAL A 194 -0.24 2.54 8.09
CA VAL A 194 0.79 3.57 8.38
C VAL A 194 1.38 3.37 9.77
N ARG A 195 0.54 2.90 10.71
CA ARG A 195 0.98 2.55 12.06
C ARG A 195 1.77 1.25 12.08
N GLY A 196 1.34 0.25 11.31
CA GLY A 196 2.09 -1.00 11.13
C GLY A 196 3.52 -0.73 10.63
N ALA A 197 3.69 0.18 9.68
CA ALA A 197 5.01 0.63 9.20
C ALA A 197 5.80 1.40 10.27
N ALA A 198 5.15 2.29 11.03
CA ALA A 198 5.80 3.01 12.14
C ALA A 198 6.26 2.11 13.28
N TRP A 199 5.62 0.96 13.47
CA TRP A 199 5.83 0.06 14.62
C TRP A 199 6.57 -1.24 14.26
N LEU A 200 7.00 -1.43 13.01
CA LEU A 200 7.85 -2.57 12.62
C LEU A 200 9.22 -2.57 13.30
N PHE A 201 9.62 -1.44 13.89
CA PHE A 201 10.92 -1.26 14.53
C PHE A 201 10.71 -0.66 15.92
N THR A 202 11.10 -1.37 16.99
CA THR A 202 11.31 -0.71 18.29
C THR A 202 12.64 0.07 18.28
N PRO A 203 12.83 1.08 19.14
CA PRO A 203 14.12 1.75 19.33
C PRO A 203 15.22 0.84 19.89
N GLU A 204 14.91 -0.33 20.47
CA GLU A 204 15.92 -1.29 20.96
C GLU A 204 16.24 -2.41 19.95
N GLU A 205 15.28 -2.85 19.14
CA GLU A 205 15.55 -3.65 17.92
C GLU A 205 16.23 -2.80 16.83
N ALA A 206 16.62 -1.57 17.20
CA ALA A 206 17.20 -0.55 16.36
C ALA A 206 18.72 -0.43 16.36
N GLN A 207 19.42 -1.22 17.14
CA GLN A 207 20.88 -1.23 17.19
C GLN A 207 21.41 -2.45 16.45
#